data_AF-A0A1A9VF62-F1
#
_entry.id   AF-A0A1A9VF62-F1
#
_cell.length_a   1.000
_cell.length_b   1.000
_cell.length_c   1.000
_cell.angle_alpha   90.00
_cell.angle_beta   90.00
_cell.angle_gamma   90.00
#
_symmetry.space_group_name_H-M   'P 1'
#
loop_
_entity.id
_entity.type
_entity.pdbx_description
1 polymer ?
#
loop_
_entity_poly.entity_id
_entity_poly.type
_entity_poly.pdbx_seq_one_letter_code
_entity_poly.pdbx_strand_id
1 'polypeptide(L)'
;MPLEDPYNWRSLICLYNLHIGEYIIPTKPTYPWHKWGDNESKSFKKSKLYRKAVDAEEPDGSREFFYTALEYFINLHTNKRQGRECLLRLICENTQIKYHIGLFSEILNVILTPGKENLNKSYRQAVEYGQLGVDCIKYYAKCPPGDNFLDHLIHDYI
;
A
#
# COMPACT_ATOMS: atom_id res chain seq x y z
N MET A 1 -30.66 -30.85 -27.68
CA MET A 1 -29.21 -30.70 -27.95
C MET A 1 -28.52 -30.58 -26.60
N PRO A 2 -27.72 -31.58 -26.18
CA PRO A 2 -26.93 -31.45 -24.96
C PRO A 2 -25.69 -30.60 -25.28
N LEU A 3 -25.46 -29.53 -24.53
CA LEU A 3 -24.18 -28.83 -24.50
C LEU A 3 -23.27 -29.58 -23.52
N GLU A 4 -22.71 -30.69 -23.97
CA GLU A 4 -21.63 -31.39 -23.26
C GLU A 4 -20.30 -30.91 -23.84
N ASP A 5 -19.52 -30.17 -23.03
CA ASP A 5 -18.22 -29.64 -23.42
C ASP A 5 -17.15 -30.75 -23.28
N PRO A 6 -16.25 -30.95 -24.26
CA PRO A 6 -15.38 -32.13 -24.33
C PRO A 6 -14.22 -32.16 -23.30
N TYR A 7 -14.09 -31.14 -22.44
CA TYR A 7 -13.00 -31.04 -21.46
C TYR A 7 -13.53 -30.69 -20.06
N ASN A 8 -13.63 -31.70 -19.18
CA ASN A 8 -14.20 -31.59 -17.83
C ASN A 8 -13.58 -30.51 -16.93
N TRP A 9 -12.30 -30.17 -17.12
CA TRP A 9 -11.60 -29.19 -16.27
C TRP A 9 -11.97 -27.73 -16.58
N ARG A 10 -12.57 -27.44 -17.74
CA ARG A 10 -13.08 -26.10 -18.08
C ARG A 10 -14.32 -25.74 -17.25
N SER A 11 -15.13 -26.74 -16.91
CA SER A 11 -16.24 -26.59 -15.95
C SER A 11 -15.73 -26.25 -14.55
N LEU A 12 -14.55 -26.76 -14.18
CA LEU A 12 -13.91 -26.46 -12.90
C LEU A 12 -13.50 -24.98 -12.78
N ILE A 13 -13.07 -24.35 -13.88
CA ILE A 13 -12.69 -22.93 -13.91
C ILE A 13 -13.89 -21.99 -13.85
N CYS A 14 -15.07 -22.42 -14.33
CA CYS A 14 -16.32 -21.67 -14.15
C CYS A 14 -16.86 -21.72 -12.70
N LEU A 15 -16.38 -22.65 -11.87
CA LEU A 15 -16.82 -22.85 -10.48
C LEU A 15 -15.96 -22.11 -9.43
N TYR A 16 -14.85 -21.49 -9.83
CA TYR A 16 -13.97 -20.73 -8.91
C TYR A 16 -14.16 -19.21 -8.99
N ASN A 17 -15.40 -18.74 -9.17
CA ASN A 17 -15.81 -17.55 -8.42
C ASN A 17 -16.03 -18.01 -6.99
N LEU A 18 -14.96 -17.98 -6.19
CA LEU A 18 -14.97 -18.30 -4.77
C LEU A 18 -15.74 -17.22 -4.00
N HIS A 19 -17.06 -17.13 -4.22
CA HIS A 19 -17.98 -16.38 -3.41
C HIS A 19 -18.47 -17.31 -2.30
N ILE A 20 -17.75 -17.28 -1.19
CA ILE A 20 -18.16 -17.93 0.05
C ILE A 20 -19.43 -17.21 0.54
N GLY A 21 -20.57 -17.89 0.39
CA GLY A 21 -21.83 -17.75 1.13
C GLY A 21 -22.34 -16.34 1.46
N GLU A 22 -23.35 -15.89 0.70
CA GLU A 22 -24.55 -15.11 1.15
C GLU A 22 -25.22 -14.27 0.04
N TYR A 23 -25.20 -14.68 -1.23
CA TYR A 23 -26.11 -14.06 -2.22
C TYR A 23 -27.41 -14.86 -2.32
N ILE A 24 -28.52 -14.26 -1.89
CA ILE A 24 -29.87 -14.76 -2.16
C ILE A 24 -30.15 -14.43 -3.63
N ILE A 25 -30.46 -15.44 -4.45
CA ILE A 25 -30.86 -15.23 -5.84
C ILE A 25 -32.14 -14.36 -5.84
N PRO A 26 -32.11 -13.16 -6.43
CA PRO A 26 -33.27 -12.27 -6.41
C PRO A 26 -34.41 -12.92 -7.22
N THR A 27 -35.61 -12.93 -6.65
CA THR A 27 -36.83 -13.45 -7.31
C THR A 27 -37.35 -12.56 -8.44
N LYS A 28 -36.69 -11.42 -8.68
CA LYS A 28 -37.00 -10.51 -9.78
C LYS A 28 -35.78 -10.39 -10.69
N PRO A 29 -35.95 -10.51 -12.02
CA PRO A 29 -34.86 -10.34 -12.97
C PRO A 29 -34.29 -8.92 -12.83
N THR A 30 -32.99 -8.84 -12.58
CA THR A 30 -32.27 -7.56 -12.48
C THR A 30 -31.83 -7.15 -13.88
N TYR A 31 -32.56 -6.20 -14.47
CA TYR A 31 -32.21 -5.71 -15.80
C TYR A 31 -31.11 -4.64 -15.74
N PRO A 32 -30.13 -4.68 -16.68
CA PRO A 32 -29.06 -3.69 -16.82
C PRO A 32 -29.56 -2.24 -16.74
N TRP A 33 -30.53 -1.87 -17.57
CA TRP A 33 -31.06 -0.50 -17.66
C TRP A 33 -31.73 -0.02 -16.37
N HIS A 34 -32.16 -0.93 -15.48
CA HIS A 34 -32.70 -0.58 -14.16
C HIS A 34 -31.59 -0.15 -13.16
N LYS A 35 -30.33 -0.53 -13.42
CA LYS A 35 -29.15 -0.06 -12.67
C LYS A 35 -28.56 1.22 -13.28
N TRP A 36 -28.60 1.37 -14.61
CA TRP A 36 -27.93 2.44 -15.35
C TRP A 36 -28.83 3.60 -15.82
N GLY A 37 -30.17 3.48 -15.77
CA GLY A 37 -31.08 4.51 -16.29
C GLY A 37 -31.21 5.77 -15.42
N ASP A 38 -31.08 5.64 -14.10
CA ASP A 38 -31.57 6.68 -13.16
C ASP A 38 -30.51 7.09 -12.11
N ASN A 39 -29.35 6.43 -12.15
CA ASN A 39 -28.42 6.38 -11.02
C ASN A 39 -27.07 7.03 -11.29
N GLU A 40 -26.76 7.49 -12.50
CA GLU A 40 -25.45 8.11 -12.77
C GLU A 40 -25.25 9.39 -11.94
N SER A 41 -26.29 10.23 -11.85
CA SER A 41 -26.27 11.44 -11.02
C SER A 41 -26.27 11.14 -9.52
N LYS A 42 -26.95 10.08 -9.07
CA LYS A 42 -26.97 9.63 -7.67
C LYS A 42 -25.67 8.93 -7.28
N SER A 43 -25.07 8.17 -8.19
CA SER A 43 -23.78 7.49 -8.05
C SER A 43 -22.65 8.51 -7.99
N PHE A 44 -22.68 9.56 -8.83
CA PHE A 44 -21.71 10.65 -8.77
C PHE A 44 -21.85 11.48 -7.49
N LYS A 45 -23.08 11.74 -7.01
CA LYS A 45 -23.30 12.41 -5.72
C LYS A 45 -22.88 11.52 -4.54
N LYS A 46 -23.18 10.22 -4.58
CA LYS A 46 -22.73 9.24 -3.57
C LYS A 46 -21.22 9.08 -3.56
N SER A 47 -20.55 9.05 -4.71
CA SER A 47 -19.09 8.97 -4.77
C SER A 47 -18.42 10.24 -4.26
N LYS A 48 -19.01 11.41 -4.52
CA LYS A 48 -18.55 12.68 -3.93
C LYS A 48 -18.75 12.72 -2.41
N LEU A 49 -19.89 12.23 -1.92
CA LEU A 49 -20.15 12.09 -0.48
C LEU A 49 -19.22 11.07 0.19
N TYR A 50 -18.97 9.94 -0.47
CA TYR A 50 -18.06 8.90 0.01
C TYR A 50 -16.62 9.42 0.06
N ARG A 51 -16.13 10.10 -1.00
CA ARG A 51 -14.83 10.78 -0.95
C ARG A 51 -14.76 11.79 0.18
N LYS A 52 -15.80 12.61 0.35
CA LYS A 52 -15.86 13.58 1.46
C LYS A 52 -15.92 12.90 2.84
N ALA A 53 -16.48 11.70 2.94
CA ALA A 53 -16.50 10.91 4.16
C ALA A 53 -15.13 10.28 4.44
N VAL A 54 -14.46 9.73 3.42
CA VAL A 54 -13.07 9.23 3.51
C VAL A 54 -12.09 10.35 3.85
N ASP A 55 -12.26 11.54 3.26
CA ASP A 55 -11.45 12.72 3.58
C ASP A 55 -11.74 13.29 4.99
N ALA A 56 -12.89 12.94 5.58
CA ALA A 56 -13.29 13.32 6.93
C ALA A 56 -13.02 12.21 7.96
N GLU A 57 -12.54 11.04 7.51
CA GLU A 57 -12.18 9.93 8.36
C GLU A 57 -10.90 10.27 9.11
N GLU A 58 -10.89 9.98 10.41
CA GLU A 58 -9.72 10.23 11.26
C GLU A 58 -8.47 9.54 10.68
N PRO A 59 -7.27 10.09 10.93
CA PRO A 59 -6.04 9.50 10.42
C PRO A 59 -5.96 8.01 10.77
N ASP A 60 -6.03 7.16 9.75
CA ASP A 60 -5.97 5.71 9.89
C ASP A 60 -4.61 5.32 10.51
N GLY A 61 -4.65 4.60 11.64
CA GLY A 61 -3.46 4.10 12.35
C GLY A 61 -2.67 3.04 11.56
N SER A 62 -3.12 2.70 10.35
CA SER A 62 -2.49 1.70 9.49
C SER A 62 -1.01 1.95 9.22
N ARG A 63 -0.55 3.20 9.02
CA ARG A 63 0.90 3.42 8.82
C ARG A 63 1.69 3.35 10.11
N GLU A 64 1.11 3.73 11.24
CA GLU A 64 1.76 3.58 12.54
C GLU A 64 2.00 2.09 12.81
N PHE A 65 0.99 1.26 12.57
CA PHE A 65 1.10 -0.19 12.63
C PHE A 65 2.19 -0.72 11.67
N PHE A 66 2.17 -0.27 10.42
CA PHE A 66 3.15 -0.70 9.42
C PHE A 66 4.59 -0.31 9.78
N TYR A 67 4.82 0.91 10.25
CA TYR A 67 6.14 1.36 10.71
C TYR A 67 6.60 0.59 11.94
N THR A 68 5.71 0.32 12.89
CA THR A 68 6.02 -0.53 14.05
C THR A 68 6.41 -1.95 13.62
N ALA A 69 5.68 -2.52 12.66
CA ALA A 69 6.00 -3.84 12.10
C ALA A 69 7.35 -3.84 11.37
N LEU A 70 7.66 -2.79 10.58
CA LEU A 70 8.94 -2.63 9.91
C LEU A 70 10.09 -2.46 10.90
N GLU A 71 9.94 -1.61 11.92
CA GLU A 71 10.94 -1.44 12.97
C GLU A 71 11.23 -2.78 13.65
N TYR A 72 10.19 -3.54 13.98
CA TYR A 72 10.33 -4.88 14.57
C TYR A 72 11.05 -5.84 13.63
N PHE A 73 10.66 -5.87 12.35
CA PHE A 73 11.29 -6.73 11.34
C PHE A 73 12.77 -6.38 11.14
N ILE A 74 13.10 -5.10 11.02
CA ILE A 74 14.50 -4.65 10.91
C ILE A 74 15.26 -5.03 12.18
N ASN A 75 14.68 -4.85 13.36
CA ASN A 75 15.31 -5.26 14.63
C ASN A 75 15.63 -6.76 14.70
N LEU A 76 14.85 -7.62 14.04
CA LEU A 76 15.12 -9.06 13.97
C LEU A 76 16.30 -9.37 13.04
N HIS A 77 16.45 -8.61 11.97
CA HIS A 77 17.48 -8.84 10.95
C HIS A 77 18.78 -8.07 11.19
N THR A 78 18.75 -7.01 11.99
CA THR A 78 19.92 -6.20 12.33
C THR A 78 20.54 -6.62 13.66
N ASN A 79 21.86 -6.80 13.71
CA ASN A 79 22.60 -7.22 14.92
C ASN A 79 22.52 -6.23 16.09
N LYS A 80 22.14 -4.97 15.84
CA LYS A 80 22.23 -3.85 16.80
C LYS A 80 20.90 -3.39 17.40
N ARG A 81 19.76 -3.98 17.03
CA ARG A 81 18.42 -3.57 17.50
C ARG A 81 18.15 -2.06 17.35
N GLN A 82 18.57 -1.48 16.23
CA GLN A 82 18.39 -0.05 15.90
C GLN A 82 17.42 0.14 14.72
N GLY A 83 16.35 -0.66 14.70
CA GLY A 83 15.38 -0.73 13.60
C GLY A 83 14.71 0.61 13.32
N ARG A 84 14.50 1.44 14.34
CA ARG A 84 14.00 2.81 14.18
C ARG A 84 14.94 3.71 13.39
N GLU A 85 16.23 3.69 13.69
CA GLU A 85 17.23 4.52 12.98
C GLU A 85 17.39 4.03 11.54
N CYS A 86 17.37 2.72 11.32
CA CYS A 86 17.39 2.12 9.99
C CYS A 86 16.13 2.46 9.18
N LEU A 87 14.95 2.47 9.80
CA LEU A 87 13.71 2.89 9.13
C LEU A 87 13.76 4.37 8.75
N LEU A 88 14.29 5.23 9.62
CA LEU A 88 14.46 6.65 9.30
C LEU A 88 15.46 6.87 8.15
N ARG A 89 16.58 6.14 8.15
CA ARG A 89 17.53 6.16 7.02
C ARG A 89 16.87 5.74 5.73
N LEU A 90 16.13 4.64 5.76
CA LEU A 90 15.40 4.11 4.60
C LEU A 90 14.41 5.13 4.02
N ILE A 91 13.64 5.82 4.88
CA ILE A 91 12.69 6.84 4.44
C ILE A 91 13.42 8.02 3.79
N CYS A 92 14.55 8.44 4.37
CA CYS A 92 15.41 9.49 3.82
C CYS A 92 15.94 9.10 2.43
N GLU A 93 16.51 7.90 2.30
CA GLU A 93 17.06 7.38 1.04
C GLU A 93 15.98 7.19 -0.04
N ASN A 94 14.83 6.60 0.32
CA ASN A 94 13.72 6.42 -0.61
C ASN A 94 13.23 7.77 -1.17
N THR A 95 13.21 8.80 -0.34
CA THR A 95 12.77 10.15 -0.75
C THR A 95 13.75 10.83 -1.72
N GLN A 96 15.03 10.42 -1.74
CA GLN A 96 16.02 10.94 -2.67
C GLN A 96 15.82 10.39 -4.09
N ILE A 97 15.13 9.25 -4.22
CA ILE A 97 14.86 8.62 -5.50
C ILE A 97 13.76 9.42 -6.21
N LYS A 98 14.12 10.07 -7.32
CA LYS A 98 13.16 10.86 -8.12
C LYS A 98 12.24 10.01 -8.98
N TYR A 99 12.73 8.85 -9.44
CA TYR A 99 12.03 7.98 -10.36
C TYR A 99 11.90 6.59 -9.74
N HIS A 100 10.69 6.26 -9.29
CA HIS A 100 10.33 4.91 -8.89
C HIS A 100 9.79 4.18 -10.11
N ILE A 101 10.57 3.25 -10.66
CA ILE A 101 10.19 2.47 -11.85
C ILE A 101 9.54 1.16 -11.40
N GLY A 102 8.32 0.93 -11.88
CA GLY A 102 7.56 -0.28 -11.60
C GLY A 102 6.63 -0.16 -10.39
N LEU A 103 5.62 -1.03 -10.37
CA LEU A 103 4.54 -0.98 -9.38
C LEU A 103 5.06 -1.11 -7.94
N PHE A 104 6.04 -1.99 -7.71
CA PHE A 104 6.55 -2.26 -6.36
C PHE A 104 7.27 -1.05 -5.76
N SER A 105 8.07 -0.33 -6.57
CA SER A 105 8.81 0.83 -6.08
C SER A 105 7.89 2.02 -5.80
N GLU A 106 6.84 2.22 -6.62
CA GLU A 106 5.80 3.21 -6.35
C GLU A 106 5.01 2.90 -5.08
N ILE A 107 4.62 1.62 -4.88
CA ILE A 107 3.94 1.18 -3.65
C ILE A 107 4.83 1.44 -2.44
N LEU A 108 6.10 1.04 -2.51
CA LEU A 108 7.05 1.25 -1.43
C LEU A 108 7.20 2.75 -1.09
N ASN A 109 7.28 3.60 -2.11
CA ASN A 109 7.35 5.04 -1.93
C ASN A 109 6.12 5.61 -1.21
N VAL A 110 4.91 5.20 -1.61
CA VAL A 110 3.65 5.67 -0.98
C VAL A 110 3.57 5.24 0.48
N ILE A 111 4.00 4.02 0.80
CA ILE A 111 3.95 3.48 2.16
C ILE A 111 4.98 4.17 3.06
N LEU A 112 6.21 4.38 2.58
CA LEU A 112 7.29 5.02 3.33
C LEU A 112 7.12 6.54 3.47
N THR A 113 6.34 7.19 2.60
CA THR A 113 6.08 8.63 2.68
C THR A 113 4.94 8.92 3.66
N PRO A 114 5.19 9.50 4.85
CA PRO A 114 4.16 9.72 5.87
C PRO A 114 3.07 10.67 5.38
N GLY A 115 1.81 10.30 5.62
CA GLY A 115 0.64 11.10 5.26
C GLY A 115 0.25 12.17 6.29
N LYS A 116 -1.05 12.49 6.34
CA LYS A 116 -1.65 13.43 7.32
C LYS A 116 -1.83 12.84 8.72
N GLU A 117 -1.35 11.63 8.95
CA GLU A 117 -1.54 10.88 10.19
C GLU A 117 -0.75 11.44 11.38
N ASN A 118 -1.16 11.08 12.59
CA ASN A 118 -0.51 11.47 13.84
C ASN A 118 0.73 10.60 14.13
N LEU A 119 1.66 10.55 13.17
CA LEU A 119 2.91 9.81 13.28
C LEU A 119 3.97 10.60 14.04
N ASN A 120 4.99 9.91 14.54
CA ASN A 120 6.12 10.55 15.18
C ASN A 120 6.81 11.54 14.21
N LYS A 121 7.11 12.75 14.69
CA LYS A 121 7.71 13.83 13.90
C LYS A 121 9.02 13.42 13.21
N SER A 122 9.74 12.45 13.78
CA SER A 122 10.98 11.93 13.18
C SER A 122 10.80 11.40 11.76
N TYR A 123 9.64 10.79 11.44
CA TYR A 123 9.38 10.25 10.10
C TYR A 123 9.22 11.34 9.06
N ARG A 124 8.53 12.44 9.40
CA ARG A 124 8.40 13.60 8.52
C ARG A 124 9.74 14.30 8.31
N GLN A 125 10.53 14.43 9.36
CA GLN A 125 11.88 14.99 9.27
C GLN A 125 12.79 14.16 8.36
N ALA A 126 12.71 12.83 8.42
CA ALA A 126 13.48 11.96 7.52
C ALA A 126 13.17 12.23 6.03
N VAL A 127 11.90 12.44 5.70
CA VAL A 127 11.49 12.84 4.34
C VAL A 127 12.03 14.23 3.97
N GLU A 128 11.91 15.21 4.86
CA GLU A 128 12.45 16.55 4.62
C GLU A 128 13.97 16.51 4.35
N TYR A 129 14.73 15.72 5.11
CA TYR A 129 16.17 15.53 4.88
C TYR A 129 16.48 14.86 3.54
N GLY A 130 15.67 13.87 3.14
CA GLY A 130 15.77 13.26 1.82
C GLY A 130 15.52 14.27 0.70
N GLN A 131 14.48 15.09 0.81
CA GLN A 131 14.16 16.16 -0.16
C GLN A 131 15.25 17.21 -0.27
N LEU A 132 15.90 17.55 0.86
CA LEU A 132 17.02 18.48 0.90
C LEU A 132 18.33 17.88 0.34
N GLY A 133 18.37 16.58 0.05
CA GLY A 133 19.57 15.91 -0.45
C GLY A 133 20.67 15.75 0.61
N VAL A 134 20.30 15.65 1.89
CA VAL A 134 21.25 15.39 2.98
C VAL A 134 21.86 14.00 2.79
N ASP A 135 23.13 13.82 3.15
CA ASP A 135 23.75 12.49 3.18
C ASP A 135 23.11 11.62 4.28
N CYS A 136 22.08 10.84 3.90
CA CYS A 136 21.27 10.03 4.81
C CYS A 136 22.11 8.99 5.56
N ILE A 137 23.16 8.45 4.93
CA ILE A 137 24.07 7.46 5.54
C ILE A 137 24.85 8.12 6.69
N LYS A 138 25.39 9.32 6.46
CA LYS A 138 26.11 10.07 7.51
C LYS A 138 25.18 10.54 8.62
N TYR A 139 23.98 11.02 8.27
CA TYR A 139 23.03 11.54 9.24
C TYR A 139 22.52 10.43 10.18
N TYR A 140 22.21 9.26 9.61
CA TYR A 140 21.75 8.09 10.37
C TYR A 140 22.88 7.06 10.60
N ALA A 141 24.05 7.52 11.07
CA ALA A 141 25.25 6.69 11.26
C ALA A 141 25.08 5.47 12.20
N LYS A 142 24.01 5.46 13.00
CA LYS A 142 23.61 4.34 13.86
C LYS A 142 23.21 3.10 13.03
N CYS A 143 22.62 3.32 11.86
CA CYS A 143 22.40 2.28 10.87
C CYS A 143 23.49 2.40 9.79
N PRO A 144 24.53 1.54 9.77
CA PRO A 144 25.47 1.45 8.65
C PRO A 144 24.86 0.67 7.46
N PRO A 145 25.37 0.85 6.23
CA PRO A 145 24.92 0.08 5.08
C PRO A 145 25.14 -1.43 5.31
N GLY A 146 24.18 -2.25 4.90
CA GLY A 146 24.13 -3.70 5.12
C GLY A 146 23.33 -4.14 6.35
N ASP A 147 22.99 -3.23 7.26
CA ASP A 147 22.13 -3.53 8.42
C ASP A 147 20.63 -3.47 8.07
N ASN A 148 20.25 -2.80 6.99
CA ASN A 148 18.86 -2.72 6.50
C ASN A 148 18.67 -3.68 5.33
N PHE A 149 17.62 -4.52 5.38
CA PHE A 149 17.36 -5.51 4.32
C PHE A 149 17.10 -4.87 2.94
N LEU A 150 16.58 -3.64 2.93
CA LEU A 150 16.29 -2.90 1.70
C LEU A 150 17.51 -2.26 1.05
N ASP A 151 18.67 -2.25 1.73
CA ASP A 151 19.91 -1.73 1.14
C ASP A 151 20.28 -2.48 -0.14
N HIS A 152 19.98 -3.79 -0.18
CA HIS A 152 20.15 -4.62 -1.37
C HIS A 152 19.22 -4.23 -2.53
N LEU A 153 18.02 -3.74 -2.24
CA LEU A 153 17.06 -3.33 -3.28
C LEU A 153 17.33 -1.92 -3.80
N ILE A 154 17.99 -1.08 -3.00
CA ILE A 154 18.26 0.32 -3.35
C ILE A 154 19.61 0.46 -4.10
N HIS A 155 20.60 -0.40 -3.81
CA HIS A 155 21.90 -0.37 -4.50
C HIS A 155 21.83 -0.71 -6.00
N ASP A 156 20.85 -1.50 -6.44
CA ASP A 156 20.73 -1.91 -7.84
C ASP A 156 20.17 -0.79 -8.76
N TYR A 157 19.78 0.35 -8.19
CA TYR A 157 19.09 1.44 -8.91
C TYR A 157 19.85 2.78 -8.91
N ILE A 158 21.09 2.80 -8.41
CA ILE A 158 22.00 3.97 -8.42
C ILE A 158 23.08 3.78 -9.48
#